data_AF-A0A661VY27-F1
#
_entry.id   AF-A0A661VY27-F1
#
_cell.length_a   1.000
_cell.length_b   1.000
_cell.length_c   1.000
_cell.angle_alpha   90.00
_cell.angle_beta   90.00
_cell.angle_gamma   90.00
#
_symmetry.space_group_name_H-M   'P 1'
#
loop_
_entity.id
_entity.type
_entity.pdbx_description
1 polymer ?
#
loop_
_entity_poly.entity_id
_entity_poly.type
_entity_poly.pdbx_seq_one_letter_code
_entity_poly.pdbx_strand_id
1 'polypeptide(L)'
;MGKRAVTFVVDDEKDADVLEWLATQTNKSAAIRGAIRAYMRLRNGDTQEAVIREAVARELARLPDVVAATVHNALAGYQLAFAPQREGTGEENPELAARLDAQLDELFAD
;
A
#
# COMPACT_ATOMS: atom_id res chain seq x y z
N MET A 1 13.48 0.72 27.11
CA MET A 1 14.03 1.50 25.97
C MET A 1 13.75 2.98 26.19
N GLY A 2 14.77 3.83 26.17
CA GLY A 2 14.61 5.28 26.33
C GLY A 2 14.10 5.95 25.05
N LYS A 3 13.13 6.85 25.18
CA LYS A 3 12.69 7.74 24.09
C LYS A 3 13.35 9.10 24.29
N ARG A 4 13.92 9.66 23.23
CA ARG A 4 14.48 11.01 23.22
C ARG A 4 13.81 11.82 22.12
N ALA A 5 13.24 12.96 22.49
CA ALA A 5 12.75 13.94 21.53
C ALA A 5 13.93 14.77 21.00
N VAL A 6 13.97 14.99 19.70
CA VAL A 6 14.94 15.86 19.03
C VAL A 6 14.14 16.82 18.16
N THR A 7 14.31 18.11 18.41
CA THR A 7 13.69 19.19 17.63
C THR A 7 14.69 19.70 16.63
N PHE A 8 14.25 19.91 15.39
CA PHE A 8 15.01 20.59 14.35
C PHE A 8 14.14 21.71 13.77
N VAL A 9 14.81 22.75 13.30
CA VAL A 9 14.19 23.91 12.66
C VAL A 9 14.64 23.91 11.22
N VAL A 10 13.70 24.16 10.31
CA VAL A 10 13.94 24.30 8.87
C VAL A 10 13.58 25.73 8.48
N ASP A 11 14.20 26.22 7.43
CA ASP A 11 13.99 27.54 6.87
C ASP A 11 12.87 27.46 5.82
N ASP A 12 11.80 28.24 6.01
CA ASP A 12 10.62 28.16 5.16
C ASP A 12 10.89 28.52 3.68
N GLU A 13 11.90 29.34 3.40
CA GLU A 13 12.25 29.73 2.03
C GLU A 13 13.26 28.76 1.40
N LYS A 14 14.28 28.34 2.15
CA LYS A 14 15.35 27.49 1.61
C LYS A 14 14.99 26.01 1.57
N ASP A 15 14.15 25.57 2.50
CA ASP A 15 13.73 24.17 2.63
C ASP A 15 12.27 24.00 2.15
N ALA A 16 11.79 24.89 1.28
CA ALA A 16 10.43 24.89 0.77
C ALA A 16 10.04 23.57 0.10
N ASP A 17 10.97 22.94 -0.62
CA ASP A 17 10.80 21.62 -1.25
C ASP A 17 10.66 20.49 -0.22
N VAL A 18 11.47 20.52 0.85
CA VAL A 18 11.38 19.58 1.97
C VAL A 18 10.05 19.76 2.72
N LEU A 19 9.61 21.00 2.92
CA LEU A 19 8.34 21.32 3.56
C LEU A 19 7.14 20.87 2.71
N GLU A 20 7.20 21.10 1.40
CA GLU A 20 6.18 20.62 0.45
C GLU A 20 6.10 19.09 0.47
N TRP A 21 7.23 18.39 0.36
CA TRP A 21 7.28 16.93 0.44
C TRP A 21 6.76 16.41 1.79
N LEU A 22 7.10 17.06 2.90
CA LEU A 22 6.67 16.64 4.24
C LEU A 22 5.16 16.86 4.44
N ALA A 23 4.59 17.88 3.80
CA ALA A 23 3.16 18.17 3.85
C ALA A 23 2.31 17.03 3.24
N THR A 24 2.82 16.33 2.23
CA THR A 24 2.12 15.20 1.58
C THR A 24 2.18 13.90 2.39
N GLN A 25 2.95 13.84 3.49
CA GLN A 25 3.13 12.61 4.25
C GLN A 25 2.08 12.45 5.36
N THR A 26 1.35 11.33 5.35
CA THR A 26 0.38 10.97 6.40
C THR A 26 1.02 10.88 7.78
N ASN A 27 2.27 10.37 7.87
CA ASN A 27 3.02 10.27 9.11
C ASN A 27 4.40 10.95 8.99
N LYS A 28 4.44 12.23 9.32
CA LYS A 28 5.64 13.09 9.24
C LYS A 28 6.84 12.49 9.99
N SER A 29 6.64 12.05 11.23
CA SER A 29 7.72 11.48 12.05
C SER A 29 8.26 10.15 11.52
N ALA A 30 7.43 9.34 10.84
CA ALA A 30 7.90 8.15 10.17
C ALA A 30 8.70 8.50 8.90
N ALA A 31 8.20 9.44 8.10
CA ALA A 31 8.86 9.92 6.88
C ALA A 31 10.26 10.51 7.18
N ILE A 32 10.36 11.40 8.16
CA ILE A 32 11.65 12.01 8.58
C ILE A 32 12.65 10.93 9.02
N ARG A 33 12.22 9.96 9.84
CA ARG A 33 13.10 8.85 10.25
C ARG A 33 13.52 7.96 9.08
N GLY A 34 12.66 7.79 8.07
CA GLY A 34 12.98 7.09 6.84
C GLY A 34 14.06 7.83 6.04
N ALA A 35 13.85 9.12 5.79
CA ALA A 35 14.79 9.98 5.06
C ALA A 35 16.18 10.03 5.74
N ILE A 36 16.23 10.22 7.05
CA ILE A 36 17.50 10.24 7.80
C ILE A 36 18.25 8.91 7.67
N ARG A 37 17.56 7.76 7.78
CA ARG A 37 18.20 6.45 7.62
C ARG A 37 18.73 6.24 6.20
N ALA A 38 17.96 6.64 5.19
CA ALA A 38 18.37 6.56 3.79
C ALA A 38 19.63 7.42 3.55
N TYR A 39 19.65 8.64 4.06
CA TYR A 39 20.81 9.53 3.98
C TYR A 39 22.06 8.95 4.68
N MET A 40 21.90 8.41 5.89
CA MET A 40 23.02 7.78 6.60
C MET A 40 23.60 6.58 5.83
N ARG A 41 22.75 5.78 5.18
CA ARG A 41 23.18 4.64 4.36
C ARG A 41 23.95 5.08 3.11
N LEU A 42 23.39 6.04 2.37
CA LEU A 42 24.05 6.67 1.22
C LEU A 42 25.45 7.20 1.59
N ARG A 43 25.56 7.86 2.75
CA ARG A 43 26.84 8.41 3.23
C ARG A 43 27.84 7.33 3.66
N ASN A 44 27.37 6.14 4.03
CA ASN A 44 28.20 5.02 4.47
C ASN A 44 28.63 4.09 3.34
N GLY A 45 28.42 4.48 2.08
CA GLY A 45 28.91 3.74 0.91
C GLY A 45 27.89 2.83 0.23
N ASP A 46 26.64 2.82 0.68
CA ASP A 46 25.57 2.18 -0.08
C ASP A 46 25.30 2.99 -1.35
N THR A 47 25.09 2.31 -2.48
CA THR A 47 24.72 2.99 -3.72
C THR A 47 23.29 3.53 -3.62
N GLN A 48 23.04 4.65 -4.29
CA GLN A 48 21.70 5.25 -4.35
C GLN A 48 20.65 4.27 -4.89
N GLU A 49 21.04 3.43 -5.84
CA GLU A 49 20.20 2.36 -6.37
C GLU A 49 19.82 1.32 -5.30
N ALA A 50 20.75 0.90 -4.43
CA ALA A 50 20.47 -0.06 -3.37
C ALA A 50 19.49 0.50 -2.34
N VAL A 51 19.65 1.77 -1.97
CA VAL A 51 18.77 2.46 -1.01
C VAL A 51 17.37 2.64 -1.59
N ILE A 52 17.25 3.01 -2.87
CA ILE A 52 15.95 3.13 -3.57
C ILE A 52 15.28 1.76 -3.69
N ARG A 53 16.02 0.73 -4.12
CA ARG A 53 15.50 -0.63 -4.30
C ARG A 53 14.93 -1.19 -2.99
N GLU A 54 15.60 -0.98 -1.86
CA GLU A 54 15.09 -1.41 -0.55
C GLU A 54 13.84 -0.61 -0.12
N ALA A 55 13.82 0.70 -0.36
CA ALA A 55 12.66 1.54 -0.06
C ALA A 55 11.43 1.10 -0.88
N VAL A 56 11.62 0.86 -2.18
CA VAL A 56 10.58 0.36 -3.08
C VAL A 56 10.11 -1.02 -2.63
N ALA A 57 11.02 -1.95 -2.33
CA ALA A 57 10.66 -3.29 -1.86
C ALA A 57 9.82 -3.25 -0.57
N ARG A 58 10.13 -2.34 0.35
CA ARG A 58 9.36 -2.17 1.59
C ARG A 58 7.96 -1.63 1.34
N GLU A 59 7.80 -0.67 0.44
CA GLU A 59 6.47 -0.14 0.11
C GLU A 59 5.65 -1.14 -0.71
N LEU A 60 6.28 -1.88 -1.64
CA LEU A 60 5.63 -2.99 -2.35
C LEU A 60 5.15 -4.08 -1.39
N ALA A 61 5.94 -4.41 -0.36
CA ALA A 61 5.54 -5.39 0.64
C ALA A 61 4.33 -4.95 1.48
N ARG A 62 4.04 -3.64 1.56
CA ARG A 62 2.87 -3.09 2.27
C ARG A 62 1.62 -2.98 1.41
N LEU A 63 1.76 -3.00 0.08
CA LEU A 63 0.63 -2.88 -0.83
C LEU A 63 -0.46 -3.94 -0.58
N PRO A 64 -0.16 -5.23 -0.33
CA PRO A 64 -1.19 -6.22 -0.06
C PRO A 64 -2.08 -5.84 1.14
N ASP A 65 -1.49 -5.34 2.22
CA ASP A 65 -2.22 -4.95 3.42
C ASP A 65 -3.09 -3.71 3.17
N VAL A 66 -2.56 -2.73 2.43
CA VAL A 66 -3.29 -1.50 2.07
C VAL A 66 -4.45 -1.81 1.13
N VAL A 67 -4.21 -2.67 0.13
CA VAL A 67 -5.24 -3.13 -0.81
C VAL A 67 -6.30 -3.93 -0.06
N ALA A 68 -5.91 -4.88 0.79
CA ALA A 68 -6.85 -5.67 1.60
C ALA A 68 -7.71 -4.77 2.51
N ALA A 69 -7.10 -3.78 3.19
CA ALA A 69 -7.85 -2.83 4.01
C ALA A 69 -8.80 -1.95 3.18
N THR A 70 -8.38 -1.54 1.98
CA THR A 70 -9.21 -0.72 1.08
C THR A 70 -10.39 -1.53 0.53
N VAL A 71 -10.15 -2.76 0.09
CA VAL A 71 -11.18 -3.70 -0.36
C VAL A 71 -12.15 -4.01 0.79
N HIS A 72 -11.63 -4.28 1.98
CA HIS A 72 -12.48 -4.54 3.15
C HIS A 72 -13.37 -3.34 3.49
N ASN A 73 -12.84 -2.12 3.47
CA ASN A 73 -13.63 -0.91 3.70
C ASN A 73 -14.67 -0.65 2.59
N ALA A 74 -14.31 -0.88 1.32
CA ALA A 74 -15.23 -0.77 0.20
C ALA A 74 -16.38 -1.79 0.31
N LEU A 75 -16.06 -3.02 0.72
CA LEU A 75 -17.04 -4.08 0.97
C LEU A 75 -17.88 -3.83 2.23
N ALA A 76 -17.34 -3.18 3.26
CA ALA A 76 -18.09 -2.81 4.46
C ALA A 76 -19.14 -1.71 4.17
N GLY A 77 -18.88 -0.84 3.19
CA GLY A 77 -19.86 0.12 2.66
C GLY A 77 -20.93 -0.52 1.78
N TYR A 78 -20.66 -1.71 1.23
CA TYR A 78 -21.66 -2.57 0.64
C TYR A 78 -22.36 -3.33 1.79
N GLN A 79 -23.53 -2.86 2.23
CA GLN A 79 -24.49 -3.80 2.80
C GLN A 79 -24.76 -4.84 1.71
N LEU A 80 -24.10 -5.99 1.80
CA LEU A 80 -24.53 -7.21 1.14
C LEU A 80 -25.95 -7.45 1.67
N ALA A 81 -26.93 -6.89 0.98
CA ALA A 81 -28.30 -7.32 1.09
C ALA A 81 -28.25 -8.78 0.66
N PHE A 82 -28.12 -9.67 1.65
CA PHE A 82 -28.42 -11.07 1.46
C PHE A 82 -29.87 -11.09 1.00
N ALA A 83 -30.06 -11.17 -0.32
CA ALA A 83 -31.34 -11.54 -0.89
C ALA A 83 -31.74 -12.82 -0.14
N PRO A 84 -32.98 -12.89 0.40
CA PRO A 84 -33.40 -14.07 1.13
C PRO A 84 -33.11 -15.28 0.25
N GLN A 85 -32.38 -16.25 0.82
CA GLN A 85 -32.06 -17.51 0.16
C GLN A 85 -33.34 -18.04 -0.48
N ARG A 86 -33.46 -17.89 -1.80
CA ARG A 86 -34.36 -18.76 -2.54
C ARG A 86 -33.71 -20.12 -2.41
N GLU A 87 -34.43 -21.04 -1.79
CA GLU A 87 -34.20 -22.47 -1.86
C GLU A 87 -34.22 -22.87 -3.35
N GLY A 88 -33.11 -22.63 -4.03
CA GLY A 88 -32.80 -23.14 -5.35
C GLY A 88 -31.98 -24.39 -5.12
N THR A 89 -32.57 -25.53 -5.45
CA THR A 89 -31.89 -26.83 -5.52
C THR A 89 -30.50 -26.65 -6.10
N GLY A 90 -29.48 -27.03 -5.33
CA GLY A 90 -28.07 -26.92 -5.68
C GLY A 90 -27.67 -27.86 -6.81
N GLU A 91 -28.22 -27.63 -8.00
CA GLU A 91 -27.64 -28.09 -9.25
C GLU A 91 -26.82 -26.94 -9.80
N GLU A 92 -25.51 -27.12 -9.73
CA GLU A 92 -24.53 -26.28 -10.40
C GLU A 92 -24.92 -26.15 -11.88
N ASN A 93 -25.18 -24.93 -12.33
CA ASN A 93 -25.54 -24.69 -13.72
C ASN A 93 -24.27 -24.87 -14.58
N PRO A 94 -24.16 -25.94 -15.38
CA PRO A 94 -22.93 -26.29 -16.09
C PRO A 94 -22.57 -25.25 -17.15
N GLU A 95 -23.57 -24.54 -17.70
CA GLU A 95 -23.32 -23.43 -18.64
C GLU A 95 -22.69 -22.23 -17.94
N LEU A 96 -23.03 -21.99 -16.67
CA LEU A 96 -22.46 -20.90 -15.90
C LEU A 96 -21.02 -21.20 -15.49
N ALA A 97 -20.74 -22.45 -15.09
CA ALA A 97 -19.40 -22.92 -14.77
C ALA A 97 -18.47 -22.84 -16.00
N ALA A 98 -18.93 -23.33 -17.16
CA ALA A 98 -18.16 -23.25 -18.41
C ALA A 98 -17.86 -21.81 -18.85
N ARG A 99 -18.79 -20.87 -18.59
CA ARG A 99 -18.55 -19.45 -18.88
C ARG A 99 -17.55 -18.83 -17.93
N LEU A 100 -17.54 -19.23 -16.66
CA LEU A 100 -16.57 -18.75 -15.68
C LEU A 100 -15.16 -19.26 -16.03
N ASP A 101 -15.02 -20.55 -16.39
CA ASP A 101 -13.75 -21.13 -16.80
C ASP A 101 -13.18 -20.43 -18.05
N ALA A 102 -14.02 -20.18 -19.06
CA ALA A 102 -13.59 -19.46 -20.27
C ALA A 102 -13.12 -18.03 -19.97
N GLN A 103 -13.77 -17.34 -19.02
CA GLN A 103 -13.37 -15.99 -18.62
C GLN A 103 -12.07 -15.97 -17.80
N LEU A 104 -11.84 -17.00 -16.99
CA LEU A 104 -10.60 -17.16 -16.25
C LEU A 104 -9.45 -17.51 -17.20
N ASP A 105 -9.67 -18.40 -18.16
CA ASP A 105 -8.67 -18.73 -19.18
C ASP A 105 -8.28 -17.51 -20.03
N GLU A 106 -9.23 -16.66 -20.41
CA GLU A 106 -8.93 -15.40 -21.14
C GLU A 106 -8.15 -14.40 -20.29
N LEU A 107 -8.37 -14.38 -18.97
CA LEU A 107 -7.69 -13.46 -18.06
C LEU A 107 -6.25 -13.90 -17.73
N PHE A 108 -5.97 -15.20 -17.79
CA PHE A 108 -4.68 -15.80 -17.45
C PHE A 108 -3.92 -16.36 -18.66
N ALA A 109 -4.42 -16.16 -19.88
CA ALA A 109 -3.67 -16.42 -21.10
C ALA A 109 -2.73 -15.23 -21.40
N ASP A 110 -1.42 -15.45 -21.23
CA ASP A 110 -0.33 -14.53 -21.61
C ASP A 110 -0.32 -14.19 -23.12
#